data_AF-A0A3M2DPP6-F1
#
_entry.id   AF-A0A3M2DPP6-F1
#
_cell.length_a   1.000
_cell.length_b   1.000
_cell.length_c   1.000
_cell.angle_alpha   90.00
_cell.angle_beta   90.00
_cell.angle_gamma   90.00
#
_symmetry.space_group_name_H-M   'P 1'
#
loop_
_entity.id
_entity.type
_entity.pdbx_description
1 polymer ?
#
loop_
_entity_poly.entity_id
_entity_poly.type
_entity_poly.pdbx_seq_one_letter_code
_entity_poly.pdbx_strand_id
1 'polypeptide(L)'
;MSTAARIVAVFTLLAAAACGDQIGDSCSISSECSQTGDRFCDTTQPGGYCTVIGCDYGTCPEEAVCVRFFPAGPLPDSVPCNHATEDAPGGTDDCTFDEICTLADYCAPRSAEVRFCMKTCADDGDCRDDYECRDKQAMIAHGGEPVPPPGEPVSDDPDKFCAAAPLN
;
A
#
# COMPACT_ATOMS: atom_id res chain seq x y z
N MET A 1 63.83 12.93 -33.83
CA MET A 1 62.40 12.76 -34.19
C MET A 1 61.75 12.07 -33.00
N SER A 2 61.02 12.83 -32.18
CA SER A 2 60.42 12.33 -30.93
C SER A 2 58.92 12.62 -31.01
N THR A 3 58.11 11.57 -31.09
CA THR A 3 56.65 11.69 -31.01
C THR A 3 56.20 10.73 -29.92
N ALA A 4 55.99 11.29 -28.73
CA ALA A 4 55.49 10.59 -27.56
C ALA A 4 54.06 10.08 -27.83
N ALA A 5 53.87 8.78 -27.68
CA ALA A 5 52.58 8.12 -27.77
C ALA A 5 51.70 8.58 -26.60
N ARG A 6 50.59 9.27 -26.91
CA ARG A 6 49.58 9.66 -25.94
C ARG A 6 48.73 8.43 -25.59
N ILE A 7 48.93 7.91 -24.38
CA ILE A 7 48.02 6.92 -23.78
C ILE A 7 46.76 7.67 -23.36
N VAL A 8 45.67 7.51 -24.11
CA VAL A 8 44.34 7.99 -23.73
C VAL A 8 43.69 6.88 -22.89
N ALA A 9 43.74 7.04 -21.57
CA ALA A 9 42.96 6.19 -20.65
C ALA A 9 41.49 6.63 -20.71
N VAL A 10 40.65 5.81 -21.35
CA VAL A 10 39.20 5.99 -21.37
C VAL A 10 38.66 5.43 -20.05
N PHE A 11 38.43 6.31 -19.07
CA PHE A 11 37.65 5.98 -17.87
C PHE A 11 36.16 6.04 -18.22
N THR A 12 35.59 4.91 -18.62
CA THR A 12 34.14 4.71 -18.66
C THR A 12 33.60 4.68 -17.23
N LEU A 13 33.08 5.81 -16.75
CA LEU A 13 32.24 5.85 -15.55
C LEU A 13 30.93 5.11 -15.86
N LEU A 14 30.77 3.90 -15.33
CA LEU A 14 29.44 3.31 -15.15
C LEU A 14 28.74 4.08 -14.04
N ALA A 15 27.89 5.03 -14.41
CA ALA A 15 26.87 5.56 -13.51
C ALA A 15 25.83 4.46 -13.29
N ALA A 16 26.06 3.59 -12.30
CA ALA A 16 24.97 2.83 -11.72
C ALA A 16 24.04 3.85 -11.05
N ALA A 17 22.98 4.24 -11.74
CA ALA A 17 21.87 4.90 -11.09
C ALA A 17 21.40 3.94 -9.99
N ALA A 18 21.62 4.30 -8.73
CA ALA A 18 20.93 3.68 -7.63
C ALA A 18 19.46 4.12 -7.74
N CYS A 19 18.71 3.45 -8.60
CA CYS A 19 17.26 3.44 -8.51
C CYS A 19 16.98 2.90 -7.11
N GLY A 20 16.52 3.77 -6.20
CA GLY A 20 16.08 3.32 -4.88
C GLY A 20 14.91 2.36 -5.06
N ASP A 21 14.86 1.34 -4.20
CA ASP A 21 13.80 0.33 -4.22
C ASP A 21 12.43 1.00 -4.07
N GLN A 22 11.47 0.58 -4.89
CA GLN A 22 10.13 1.11 -5.03
C GLN A 22 9.17 0.55 -3.98
N ILE A 23 7.98 1.14 -3.87
CA ILE A 23 6.93 0.54 -3.06
C ILE A 23 6.61 -0.85 -3.60
N GLY A 24 6.66 -1.84 -2.71
CA GLY A 24 6.41 -3.25 -3.00
C GLY A 24 7.59 -4.11 -3.39
N ASP A 25 8.78 -3.52 -3.51
CA ASP A 25 10.00 -4.30 -3.69
C ASP A 25 10.32 -5.15 -2.46
N SER A 26 11.00 -6.28 -2.70
CA SER A 26 11.45 -7.19 -1.64
C SER A 26 12.58 -6.57 -0.83
N CYS A 27 12.64 -6.88 0.46
CA CYS A 27 13.68 -6.35 1.33
C CYS A 27 13.89 -7.25 2.55
N SER A 28 15.04 -7.12 3.20
CA SER A 28 15.34 -7.73 4.50
C SER A 28 15.59 -6.69 5.58
N ILE A 29 15.99 -5.46 5.21
CA ILE A 29 16.24 -4.34 6.13
C ILE A 29 15.83 -3.00 5.49
N SER A 30 15.45 -2.02 6.29
CA SER A 30 14.91 -0.74 5.78
C SER A 30 15.89 0.11 4.96
N SER A 31 17.20 -0.09 5.13
CA SER A 31 18.22 0.62 4.34
C SER A 31 18.28 0.17 2.88
N GLU A 32 17.67 -0.97 2.54
CA GLU A 32 17.47 -1.41 1.15
C GLU A 32 16.39 -0.54 0.51
N CYS A 33 15.25 -0.39 1.19
CA CYS A 33 14.12 0.44 0.73
C CYS A 33 14.43 1.92 0.60
N SER A 34 15.19 2.48 1.55
CA SER A 34 15.61 3.87 1.49
C SER A 34 16.83 4.13 2.36
N GLN A 35 17.85 4.75 1.76
CA GLN A 35 19.02 5.27 2.49
C GLN A 35 18.71 6.55 3.26
N THR A 36 17.66 7.28 2.89
CA THR A 36 17.21 8.52 3.52
C THR A 36 16.16 8.29 4.61
N GLY A 37 15.61 7.08 4.71
CA GLY A 37 14.70 6.65 5.78
C GLY A 37 13.23 7.01 5.57
N ASP A 38 12.82 7.43 4.37
CA ASP A 38 11.42 7.69 3.99
C ASP A 38 10.62 6.43 3.68
N ARG A 39 11.28 5.28 3.53
CA ARG A 39 10.66 3.96 3.33
C ARG A 39 11.17 2.96 4.36
N PHE A 40 10.30 2.04 4.75
CA PHE A 40 10.55 0.98 5.72
C PHE A 40 10.38 -0.39 5.06
N CYS A 41 11.21 -1.35 5.50
CA CYS A 41 11.05 -2.74 5.10
C CYS A 41 10.08 -3.47 6.04
N ASP A 42 8.84 -3.69 5.61
CA ASP A 42 7.91 -4.53 6.35
C ASP A 42 8.27 -6.01 6.17
N THR A 43 9.01 -6.55 7.14
CA THR A 43 9.47 -7.94 7.17
C THR A 43 8.40 -8.92 7.64
N THR A 44 7.21 -8.44 8.03
CA THR A 44 6.07 -9.31 8.33
C THR A 44 5.40 -9.84 7.05
N GLN A 45 5.68 -9.18 5.93
CA GLN A 45 5.17 -9.54 4.62
C GLN A 45 6.08 -10.58 3.90
N PRO A 46 5.53 -11.41 2.98
CA PRO A 46 6.31 -12.40 2.25
C PRO A 46 7.51 -11.82 1.49
N GLY A 47 8.72 -12.25 1.85
CA GLY A 47 9.97 -11.75 1.27
C GLY A 47 10.30 -10.28 1.60
N GLY A 48 9.63 -9.71 2.60
CA GLY A 48 9.68 -8.30 2.96
C GLY A 48 9.00 -7.40 1.92
N TYR A 49 8.55 -6.21 2.33
CA TYR A 49 7.87 -5.29 1.44
C TYR A 49 8.28 -3.84 1.75
N CYS A 50 8.89 -3.16 0.80
CA CYS A 50 9.19 -1.73 0.93
C CYS A 50 7.91 -0.90 0.92
N THR A 51 7.66 -0.15 2.00
CA THR A 51 6.44 0.65 2.17
C THR A 51 6.71 1.94 2.97
N VAL A 52 5.69 2.78 3.09
CA VAL A 52 5.63 3.89 4.04
C VAL A 52 4.53 3.58 5.05
N ILE A 53 4.85 3.60 6.33
CA ILE A 53 3.90 3.32 7.41
C ILE A 53 3.19 4.62 7.83
N GLY A 54 1.89 4.55 8.09
CA GLY A 54 1.13 5.67 8.62
C GLY A 54 0.84 6.75 7.58
N CYS A 55 0.71 6.36 6.32
CA CYS A 55 0.28 7.26 5.25
C CYS A 55 -1.14 7.80 5.50
N ASP A 56 -1.49 8.86 4.79
CA ASP A 56 -2.86 9.35 4.59
C ASP A 56 -3.15 9.54 3.09
N TYR A 57 -4.38 9.90 2.75
CA TYR A 57 -4.81 10.19 1.38
C TYR A 57 -3.85 11.15 0.67
N GLY A 58 -3.36 10.72 -0.51
CA GLY A 58 -2.46 11.52 -1.35
C GLY A 58 -1.04 11.71 -0.82
N THR A 59 -0.64 11.00 0.25
CA THR A 59 0.73 11.10 0.81
C THR A 59 1.71 10.06 0.29
N CYS A 60 1.22 9.01 -0.40
CA CYS A 60 2.06 8.00 -1.02
C CYS A 60 2.73 8.53 -2.30
N PRO A 61 3.88 7.95 -2.70
CA PRO A 61 4.47 8.16 -4.03
C PRO A 61 3.51 7.80 -5.17
N GLU A 62 3.74 8.31 -6.38
CA GLU A 62 2.85 8.13 -7.54
C GLU A 62 2.61 6.65 -7.91
N GLU A 63 3.55 5.76 -7.60
CA GLU A 63 3.43 4.31 -7.82
C GLU A 63 2.58 3.57 -6.78
N ALA A 64 2.01 4.27 -5.79
CA ALA A 64 1.36 3.67 -4.64
C ALA A 64 0.12 4.43 -4.16
N VAL A 65 -0.77 3.70 -3.48
CA VAL A 65 -1.96 4.23 -2.82
C VAL A 65 -1.89 3.97 -1.32
N CYS A 66 -2.45 4.87 -0.51
CA CYS A 66 -2.51 4.64 0.93
C CYS A 66 -3.65 3.68 1.24
N VAL A 67 -3.31 2.52 1.79
CA VAL A 67 -4.27 1.47 2.14
C VAL A 67 -4.34 1.35 3.64
N ARG A 68 -5.56 1.30 4.16
CA ARG A 68 -5.82 0.96 5.56
C ARG A 68 -6.22 -0.50 5.68
N PHE A 69 -5.74 -1.13 6.74
CA PHE A 69 -6.10 -2.50 7.11
C PHE A 69 -6.66 -2.50 8.53
N PHE A 70 -7.56 -3.44 8.78
CA PHE A 70 -8.12 -3.73 10.09
C PHE A 70 -7.76 -5.19 10.43
N PRO A 71 -6.59 -5.45 11.03
CA PRO A 71 -6.04 -6.81 11.16
C PRO A 71 -6.93 -7.79 11.94
N ALA A 72 -7.83 -7.28 12.79
CA ALA A 72 -8.80 -8.10 13.51
C ALA A 72 -9.95 -8.60 12.61
N GLY A 73 -10.16 -7.99 11.44
CA GLY A 73 -11.31 -8.25 10.57
C GLY A 73 -12.65 -7.93 11.26
N PRO A 74 -13.78 -8.41 10.69
CA PRO A 74 -15.07 -8.36 11.37
C PRO A 74 -15.02 -9.27 12.60
N LEU A 75 -15.15 -8.67 13.79
CA LEU A 75 -15.36 -9.41 15.03
C LEU A 75 -16.77 -10.00 15.07
N PRO A 76 -17.04 -11.09 15.81
CA PRO A 76 -18.37 -11.70 15.86
C PRO A 76 -19.51 -10.75 16.25
N ASP A 77 -19.18 -9.69 17.00
CA ASP A 77 -20.11 -8.66 17.47
C ASP A 77 -19.97 -7.34 16.69
N SER A 78 -19.31 -7.35 15.51
CA SER A 78 -19.20 -6.14 14.69
C SER A 78 -20.57 -5.69 14.21
N VAL A 79 -20.87 -4.41 14.38
CA VAL A 79 -22.11 -3.80 13.88
C VAL A 79 -22.07 -3.78 12.35
N PRO A 80 -23.09 -4.31 11.66
CA PRO A 80 -23.19 -4.18 10.21
C PRO A 80 -23.52 -2.73 9.84
N CYS A 81 -22.95 -2.26 8.74
CA CYS A 81 -23.20 -0.94 8.19
C CYS A 81 -23.33 -1.02 6.67
N ASN A 82 -23.64 0.09 6.01
CA ASN A 82 -23.57 0.19 4.54
C ASN A 82 -22.60 1.30 4.15
N HIS A 83 -21.42 0.94 3.64
CA HIS A 83 -20.36 1.93 3.32
C HIS A 83 -20.78 2.98 2.29
N ALA A 84 -21.77 2.67 1.45
CA ALA A 84 -22.27 3.59 0.44
C ALA A 84 -23.23 4.65 1.02
N THR A 85 -23.82 4.41 2.19
CA THR A 85 -24.79 5.32 2.82
C THR A 85 -24.38 5.81 4.20
N GLU A 86 -23.35 5.22 4.81
CA GLU A 86 -22.87 5.61 6.13
C GLU A 86 -22.38 7.06 6.13
N ASP A 87 -22.82 7.83 7.13
CA ASP A 87 -22.51 9.25 7.32
C ASP A 87 -22.91 10.16 6.14
N ALA A 88 -23.59 9.61 5.13
CA ALA A 88 -24.01 10.34 3.96
C ALA A 88 -25.24 11.20 4.28
N PRO A 89 -25.40 12.40 3.68
CA PRO A 89 -26.63 13.19 3.82
C PRO A 89 -27.87 12.41 3.39
N GLY A 90 -28.73 12.04 4.35
CA GLY A 90 -29.93 11.23 4.10
C GLY A 90 -29.67 9.72 4.01
N GLY A 91 -28.48 9.26 4.40
CA GLY A 91 -28.10 7.86 4.49
C GLY A 91 -28.27 7.26 5.89
N THR A 92 -27.41 6.30 6.23
CA THR A 92 -27.35 5.60 7.52
C THR A 92 -26.30 6.25 8.43
N ASP A 93 -26.41 5.97 9.73
CA ASP A 93 -25.50 6.38 10.80
C ASP A 93 -25.41 5.18 11.76
N ASP A 94 -24.80 4.11 11.25
CA ASP A 94 -24.78 2.78 11.86
C ASP A 94 -23.59 2.62 12.83
N CYS A 95 -22.44 3.20 12.47
CA CYS A 95 -21.19 3.14 13.24
C CYS A 95 -21.10 4.27 14.26
N THR A 96 -20.40 4.04 15.37
CA THR A 96 -20.15 5.12 16.34
C THR A 96 -19.06 6.09 15.83
N PHE A 97 -18.93 7.26 16.48
CA PHE A 97 -17.94 8.28 16.09
C PHE A 97 -16.49 7.76 16.08
N ASP A 98 -16.20 6.75 16.89
CA ASP A 98 -14.92 6.07 17.05
C ASP A 98 -14.76 4.81 16.17
N GLU A 99 -15.73 4.57 15.28
CA GLU A 99 -15.75 3.50 14.29
C GLU A 99 -15.72 4.04 12.86
N ILE A 100 -15.41 3.16 11.92
CA ILE A 100 -15.40 3.38 10.48
C ILE A 100 -16.19 2.25 9.83
N CYS A 101 -17.13 2.58 8.95
CA CYS A 101 -17.73 1.58 8.07
C CYS A 101 -16.73 1.17 6.98
N THR A 102 -16.34 -0.10 6.98
CA THR A 102 -15.41 -0.67 6.00
C THR A 102 -16.13 -1.07 4.72
N LEU A 103 -15.40 -1.28 3.63
CA LEU A 103 -15.89 -1.77 2.34
C LEU A 103 -16.56 -3.15 2.44
N ALA A 104 -16.26 -3.91 3.50
CA ALA A 104 -16.88 -5.18 3.82
C ALA A 104 -18.15 -5.03 4.70
N ASP A 105 -18.70 -3.81 4.81
CA ASP A 105 -19.99 -3.52 5.44
C ASP A 105 -20.07 -3.89 6.94
N TYR A 106 -18.98 -3.65 7.67
CA TYR A 106 -18.95 -3.71 9.13
C TYR A 106 -18.21 -2.50 9.73
N CYS A 107 -18.65 -2.10 10.92
CA CYS A 107 -18.01 -1.06 11.72
C CYS A 107 -16.73 -1.59 12.37
N ALA A 108 -15.60 -1.04 11.98
CA ALA A 108 -14.29 -1.32 12.56
C ALA A 108 -13.86 -0.17 13.48
N PRO A 109 -13.26 -0.45 14.65
CA PRO A 109 -12.77 0.60 15.53
C PRO A 109 -11.60 1.34 14.89
N ARG A 110 -11.63 2.68 14.91
CA ARG A 110 -10.56 3.55 14.38
C ARG A 110 -9.19 3.25 14.99
N SER A 111 -9.16 2.76 16.23
CA SER A 111 -7.94 2.40 16.94
C SER A 111 -7.27 1.11 16.44
N ALA A 112 -7.97 0.28 15.67
CA ALA A 112 -7.42 -0.92 15.05
C ALA A 112 -6.87 -0.67 13.62
N GLU A 113 -7.05 0.55 13.11
CA GLU A 113 -6.58 0.93 11.78
C GLU A 113 -5.05 0.97 11.73
N VAL A 114 -4.47 0.30 10.73
CA VAL A 114 -3.07 0.47 10.35
C VAL A 114 -2.98 0.83 8.89
N ARG A 115 -2.03 1.70 8.51
CA ARG A 115 -1.94 2.25 7.16
C ARG A 115 -0.57 2.02 6.55
N PHE A 116 -0.56 1.63 5.28
CA PHE A 116 0.64 1.37 4.52
C PHE A 116 0.48 1.88 3.08
N CYS A 117 1.53 2.43 2.49
CA CYS A 117 1.56 2.63 1.04
C CYS A 117 1.70 1.27 0.35
N MET A 118 0.73 0.93 -0.50
CA MET A 118 0.71 -0.30 -1.28
C MET A 118 0.84 0.05 -2.76
N LYS A 119 1.58 -0.77 -3.51
CA LYS A 119 1.87 -0.53 -4.92
C LYS A 119 0.57 -0.66 -5.71
N THR A 120 0.28 0.27 -6.61
CA THR A 120 -0.90 0.16 -7.48
C THR A 120 -0.68 -0.94 -8.54
N CYS A 121 -1.78 -1.51 -9.03
CA CYS A 121 -1.74 -2.60 -10.01
C CYS A 121 -2.96 -2.55 -10.95
N ALA A 122 -2.81 -3.09 -12.16
CA ALA A 122 -3.90 -3.37 -13.06
C ALA A 122 -4.41 -4.81 -12.89
N ASP A 123 -3.47 -5.76 -12.75
CA ASP A 123 -3.69 -7.19 -12.53
C ASP A 123 -2.56 -7.84 -11.71
N ASP A 124 -2.69 -9.13 -11.39
CA ASP A 124 -1.74 -9.88 -10.57
C ASP A 124 -0.31 -9.89 -11.14
N GLY A 125 -0.13 -9.71 -12.45
CA GLY A 125 1.18 -9.66 -13.10
C GLY A 125 2.00 -8.41 -12.74
N ASP A 126 1.38 -7.38 -12.18
CA ASP A 126 2.07 -6.19 -11.67
C ASP A 126 2.63 -6.40 -10.24
N CYS A 127 2.15 -7.45 -9.58
CA CYS A 127 2.51 -7.84 -8.22
C CYS A 127 3.60 -8.92 -8.23
N ARG A 128 4.22 -9.16 -7.05
CA ARG A 128 5.16 -10.28 -6.87
C ARG A 128 4.41 -11.60 -6.76
N ASP A 129 5.09 -12.72 -7.00
CA ASP A 129 4.47 -14.06 -7.03
C ASP A 129 3.66 -14.43 -5.77
N ASP A 130 4.07 -13.99 -4.58
CA ASP A 130 3.34 -14.23 -3.31
C ASP A 130 2.29 -13.14 -2.98
N TYR A 131 1.97 -12.31 -3.97
CA TYR A 131 1.07 -11.15 -3.87
C TYR A 131 -0.01 -11.23 -4.94
N GLU A 132 -1.16 -10.64 -4.63
CA GLU A 132 -2.29 -10.50 -5.53
C GLU A 132 -2.60 -9.02 -5.75
N CYS A 133 -3.16 -8.68 -6.90
CA CYS A 133 -3.73 -7.38 -7.17
C CYS A 133 -5.15 -7.34 -6.62
N ARG A 134 -5.34 -6.68 -5.47
CA ARG A 134 -6.65 -6.58 -4.84
C ARG A 134 -7.53 -5.60 -5.58
N ASP A 135 -8.54 -6.14 -6.26
CA ASP A 135 -9.74 -5.40 -6.66
C ASP A 135 -10.75 -5.32 -5.51
N LYS A 136 -11.88 -4.64 -5.72
CA LYS A 136 -12.95 -4.49 -4.70
C LYS A 136 -13.35 -5.83 -4.07
N GLN A 137 -13.48 -6.88 -4.87
CA GLN A 137 -13.92 -8.17 -4.37
C GLN A 137 -12.84 -8.82 -3.49
N ALA A 138 -11.58 -8.76 -3.92
CA ALA A 138 -10.45 -9.23 -3.12
C ALA A 138 -10.23 -8.38 -1.86
N MET A 139 -10.48 -7.07 -1.89
CA MET A 139 -10.46 -6.19 -0.71
C MET A 139 -11.48 -6.63 0.33
N ILE A 140 -12.72 -6.92 -0.08
CA ILE A 140 -13.76 -7.43 0.81
C ILE A 140 -13.36 -8.80 1.40
N ALA A 141 -12.81 -9.69 0.58
CA ALA A 141 -12.49 -11.06 0.99
C ALA A 141 -11.24 -11.17 1.87
N HIS A 142 -10.18 -10.42 1.54
CA HIS A 142 -8.83 -10.58 2.11
C HIS A 142 -8.37 -9.33 2.89
N GLY A 143 -9.22 -8.32 2.98
CA GLY A 143 -9.00 -7.08 3.72
C GLY A 143 -8.20 -6.03 2.96
N GLY A 144 -8.03 -4.88 3.60
CA GLY A 144 -7.35 -3.73 3.01
C GLY A 144 -8.28 -2.95 2.08
N GLU A 145 -8.28 -1.63 2.23
CA GLU A 145 -9.03 -0.72 1.37
C GLU A 145 -8.29 0.63 1.26
N PRO A 146 -8.35 1.32 0.11
CA PRO A 146 -7.78 2.65 -0.01
C PRO A 146 -8.40 3.62 0.99
N VAL A 147 -7.56 4.46 1.61
CA VAL A 147 -8.03 5.58 2.44
C VAL A 147 -8.74 6.57 1.51
N PRO A 148 -10.03 6.89 1.75
CA PRO A 148 -10.77 7.81 0.90
C PRO A 148 -10.28 9.26 1.05
N PRO A 149 -10.62 10.15 0.12
CA PRO A 149 -10.41 11.59 0.29
C PRO A 149 -11.05 12.10 1.60
N PRO A 150 -10.48 13.15 2.22
CA PRO A 150 -11.06 13.71 3.45
C PRO A 150 -12.53 14.13 3.29
N GLY A 151 -13.40 13.54 4.10
CA GLY A 151 -14.83 13.83 4.10
C GLY A 151 -15.64 13.05 3.06
N GLU A 152 -15.03 12.10 2.36
CA GLU A 152 -15.70 11.20 1.43
C GLU A 152 -15.79 9.77 2.02
N PRO A 153 -16.87 9.02 1.73
CA PRO A 153 -16.96 7.61 2.09
C PRO A 153 -15.98 6.77 1.26
N VAL A 154 -15.86 5.49 1.60
CA VAL A 154 -15.08 4.54 0.79
C VAL A 154 -15.73 4.40 -0.59
N SER A 155 -14.93 4.52 -1.65
CA SER A 155 -15.41 4.41 -3.04
C SER A 155 -15.95 3.01 -3.35
N ASP A 156 -17.04 2.98 -4.12
CA ASP A 156 -17.57 1.76 -4.73
C ASP A 156 -16.67 1.20 -5.85
N ASP A 157 -15.73 2.00 -6.34
CA ASP A 157 -14.69 1.66 -7.33
C ASP A 157 -13.32 2.13 -6.80
N PRO A 158 -12.74 1.40 -5.82
CA PRO A 158 -11.48 1.78 -5.18
C PRO A 158 -10.26 1.47 -6.07
N ASP A 159 -9.20 2.28 -5.94
CA ASP A 159 -7.91 2.00 -6.57
C ASP A 159 -7.39 0.62 -6.15
N LYS A 160 -6.96 -0.18 -7.13
CA LYS A 160 -6.40 -1.50 -6.89
C LYS A 160 -4.97 -1.40 -6.36
N PHE A 161 -4.58 -2.38 -5.55
CA PHE A 161 -3.25 -2.43 -4.98
C PHE A 161 -2.74 -3.85 -4.79
N CYS A 162 -1.42 -4.03 -4.87
CA CYS A 162 -0.76 -5.28 -4.53
C CYS A 162 -0.77 -5.49 -3.01
N ALA A 163 -1.18 -6.68 -2.56
CA ALA A 163 -1.04 -7.11 -1.17
C ALA A 163 -0.74 -8.61 -1.11
N ALA A 164 -0.25 -9.08 0.04
CA ALA A 164 0.09 -10.48 0.20
C ALA A 164 -1.13 -11.36 -0.14
N ALA A 165 -0.91 -12.36 -0.99
CA ALA A 165 -1.97 -13.31 -1.33
C ALA A 165 -2.31 -14.15 -0.08
N PRO A 166 -3.58 -14.54 0.12
CA PRO A 166 -3.92 -15.46 1.19
C PRO A 166 -3.17 -16.79 1.00
N LEU A 167 -2.75 -17.40 2.11
CA LEU A 167 -2.12 -18.72 2.09
C LEU A 167 -3.17 -19.75 1.63
N ASN A 168 -2.90 -20.42 0.51
CA ASN A 168 -3.71 -21.54 0.01
C ASN A 168 -3.65 -22.77 0.91
#